data_AF-A0A173V6U7-F1
#
_entry.id   AF-A0A173V6U7-F1
#
_cell.length_a   1.000
_cell.length_b   1.000
_cell.length_c   1.000
_cell.angle_alpha   90.00
_cell.angle_beta   90.00
_cell.angle_gamma   90.00
#
_symmetry.space_group_name_H-M   'P 1'
#
loop_
_entity.id
_entity.type
_entity.pdbx_description
1 polymer ?
#
loop_
_entity_poly.entity_id
_entity_poly.type
_entity_poly.pdbx_seq_one_letter_code
_entity_poly.pdbx_strand_id
1 'polypeptide(L)'
;MPKYTDEDIRNMSKITCKIAADYLGISPMAVSIGMRNDLLPIGFAIHNEERDRTYSESWSYHIIGERLIAYKYGKTSEVQVQNIEKSLNTIIEQFEEMKKDLVFLLSENEDQQN
;
A
#
# COMPACT_ATOMS: atom_id res chain seq x y z
N MET A 1 2.90 18.51 21.51
CA MET A 1 1.47 18.37 21.14
C MET A 1 1.38 18.04 19.66
N PRO A 2 0.50 17.12 19.24
CA PRO A 2 0.26 16.89 17.82
C PRO A 2 -0.21 18.20 17.18
N LYS A 3 0.44 18.58 16.08
CA LYS A 3 0.26 19.91 15.46
C LYS A 3 -1.08 20.06 14.75
N TYR A 4 -1.71 18.93 14.41
CA TYR A 4 -3.02 18.85 13.76
C TYR A 4 -3.84 17.75 14.42
N THR A 5 -5.13 18.00 14.60
CA THR A 5 -6.14 17.04 15.05
C THR A 5 -6.83 16.36 13.86
N ASP A 6 -7.59 15.29 14.11
CA ASP A 6 -8.34 14.59 13.05
C ASP A 6 -9.38 15.52 12.40
N GLU A 7 -9.99 16.40 13.19
CA GLU A 7 -10.96 17.38 12.70
C GLU A 7 -10.29 18.44 11.81
N ASP A 8 -9.07 18.87 12.15
CA ASP A 8 -8.29 19.76 11.29
C ASP A 8 -8.01 19.09 9.93
N ILE A 9 -7.65 17.80 9.94
CA ILE A 9 -7.37 17.05 8.71
C ILE A 9 -8.61 16.89 7.83
N ARG A 10 -9.79 16.68 8.41
CA ARG A 10 -11.05 16.57 7.66
C ARG A 10 -11.48 17.88 7.03
N ASN A 11 -11.26 19.00 7.72
CA ASN A 11 -11.71 20.31 7.26
C ASN A 11 -10.74 20.99 6.28
N MET A 12 -9.56 20.40 6.03
CA MET A 12 -8.63 20.94 5.04
C MET A 12 -9.03 20.61 3.60
N SER A 13 -9.11 21.65 2.77
CA SER A 13 -9.34 21.50 1.33
C SER A 13 -8.19 20.83 0.58
N LYS A 14 -6.96 20.93 1.12
CA LYS A 14 -5.76 20.32 0.54
C LYS A 14 -4.75 19.97 1.62
N ILE A 15 -4.33 18.72 1.63
CA ILE A 15 -3.30 18.22 2.55
C ILE A 15 -1.97 18.08 1.78
N THR A 16 -0.91 18.69 2.31
CA THR A 16 0.44 18.62 1.74
C THR A 16 1.28 17.56 2.45
N CYS A 17 2.38 17.11 1.84
CA CYS A 17 3.32 16.19 2.49
C CYS A 17 3.85 16.72 3.83
N LYS A 18 3.99 18.05 3.96
CA LYS A 18 4.40 18.69 5.22
C LYS A 18 3.32 18.56 6.31
N ILE A 19 2.05 18.80 5.95
CA ILE A 19 0.93 18.65 6.89
C ILE A 19 0.79 17.18 7.32
N ALA A 20 0.85 16.26 6.36
CA ALA A 20 0.79 14.83 6.66
C ALA A 20 1.94 14.37 7.56
N ALA A 21 3.16 14.86 7.30
CA ALA A 21 4.33 14.60 8.14
C ALA A 21 4.16 15.10 9.57
N ASP A 22 3.71 16.35 9.72
CA ASP A 22 3.43 16.97 11.02
C ASP A 22 2.31 16.22 11.79
N TYR A 23 1.32 15.65 11.08
CA TYR A 23 0.23 14.89 11.66
C TYR A 23 0.62 13.46 12.10
N LEU A 24 1.50 12.81 11.32
CA LEU A 24 2.01 11.46 11.57
C LEU A 24 3.24 11.44 12.49
N GLY A 25 3.92 12.57 12.67
CA GLY A 25 5.16 12.66 13.45
C GLY A 25 6.39 12.10 12.71
N ILE A 26 6.40 12.14 11.37
CA ILE A 26 7.52 11.68 10.52
C ILE A 26 8.06 12.83 9.66
N SER A 27 9.13 12.62 8.89
CA SER A 27 9.67 13.66 8.01
C SER A 27 8.84 13.84 6.72
N PRO A 28 8.71 15.05 6.17
CA PRO A 28 8.05 15.28 4.87
C PRO A 28 8.70 14.49 3.72
N MET A 29 10.00 14.24 3.81
CA MET A 29 10.74 13.41 2.86
C MET A 29 10.27 11.95 2.94
N ALA A 30 10.10 11.40 4.15
CA ALA A 30 9.59 10.05 4.35
C ALA A 30 8.17 9.88 3.81
N VAL A 31 7.30 10.89 3.99
CA VAL A 31 5.97 10.91 3.36
C VAL A 31 6.08 10.85 1.85
N SER A 32 6.91 11.72 1.27
CA SER A 32 7.04 11.85 -0.18
C SER A 32 7.57 10.56 -0.81
N ILE A 33 8.66 10.00 -0.28
CA ILE A 33 9.26 8.75 -0.77
C ILE A 33 8.32 7.56 -0.53
N GLY A 34 7.70 7.48 0.64
CA GLY A 34 6.76 6.42 0.98
C GLY A 34 5.57 6.38 0.02
N MET A 35 5.05 7.54 -0.38
CA MET A 35 3.97 7.60 -1.38
C MET A 35 4.43 7.25 -2.80
N ARG A 36 5.65 7.61 -3.20
CA ARG A 36 6.20 7.25 -4.53
C ARG A 36 6.43 5.75 -4.67
N ASN A 37 6.81 5.09 -3.59
CA ASN A 37 7.12 3.67 -3.57
C ASN A 37 5.91 2.80 -3.16
N ASP A 38 4.71 3.37 -3.10
CA ASP A 38 3.47 2.70 -2.67
C ASP A 38 3.50 2.08 -1.25
N LEU A 39 4.45 2.52 -0.41
CA LEU A 39 4.59 2.06 0.99
C LEU A 39 3.76 2.87 1.99
N LEU A 40 3.30 4.07 1.59
CA LEU A 40 2.49 4.95 2.42
C LEU A 40 1.12 5.21 1.78
N PRO A 41 0.10 4.37 2.06
CA PRO A 41 -1.17 4.37 1.36
C PRO A 41 -2.14 5.45 1.86
N ILE A 42 -1.66 6.70 1.98
CA ILE A 42 -2.45 7.85 2.45
C ILE A 42 -3.05 8.69 1.31
N GLY A 43 -2.80 8.30 0.06
CA GLY A 43 -3.17 9.08 -1.12
C GLY A 43 -2.60 8.50 -2.41
N PHE A 44 -2.23 9.40 -3.33
CA PHE A 44 -1.62 9.08 -4.62
C PHE A 44 -0.41 9.97 -4.89
N ALA A 45 0.65 9.40 -5.45
CA ALA A 45 1.75 10.12 -6.06
C ALA A 45 1.66 9.96 -7.58
N ILE A 46 1.69 11.07 -8.31
CA ILE A 46 1.60 11.11 -9.77
C ILE A 46 2.94 11.62 -10.29
N HIS A 47 3.61 10.80 -11.09
CA HIS A 47 4.83 11.18 -11.78
C HIS A 47 4.49 12.00 -13.02
N ASN A 48 5.06 13.20 -13.15
CA ASN A 48 4.82 14.09 -14.29
C ASN A 48 6.03 14.03 -15.24
N GLU A 49 6.19 12.92 -15.95
CA GLU A 49 7.34 12.64 -16.82
C GLU A 49 7.64 13.75 -17.83
N GLU A 50 6.59 14.36 -18.40
CA GLU A 50 6.71 15.48 -19.36
C GLU A 50 7.42 16.71 -18.78
N ARG A 51 7.43 16.85 -17.45
CA ARG A 51 8.02 17.98 -16.72
C ARG A 51 9.34 17.63 -16.06
N ASP A 52 9.83 16.42 -16.26
CA ASP A 52 11.12 16.01 -15.73
C ASP A 52 12.25 16.78 -16.41
N ARG A 53 13.28 17.06 -15.62
CA ARG A 53 14.54 17.61 -16.10
C ARG A 53 15.63 16.55 -15.95
N THR A 54 16.76 16.75 -16.63
CA THR A 54 17.91 15.83 -16.65
C THR A 54 18.34 15.31 -15.27
N TYR A 55 18.11 16.07 -14.20
CA TYR A 55 18.46 15.70 -12.83
C TYR A 55 17.33 15.95 -11.80
N SER A 56 16.09 16.12 -12.26
CA SER A 56 14.96 16.42 -11.37
C SER A 56 13.67 15.80 -11.87
N GLU A 57 13.15 14.85 -11.10
CA GLU A 57 11.82 14.29 -11.28
C GLU A 57 10.75 15.24 -10.73
N SER A 58 9.61 15.28 -11.41
CA SER A 58 8.47 16.13 -11.06
C SER A 58 7.32 15.27 -10.54
N TRP A 59 7.02 15.40 -9.24
CA TRP A 59 5.97 14.61 -8.58
C TRP A 59 4.84 15.50 -8.06
N SER A 60 3.61 15.06 -8.30
CA SER A 60 2.39 15.64 -7.73
C SER A 60 1.82 14.70 -6.66
N TYR A 61 1.39 15.24 -5.52
CA TYR A 61 0.84 14.46 -4.41
C TYR A 61 -0.61 14.84 -4.15
N HIS A 62 -1.46 13.82 -4.04
CA HIS A 62 -2.85 13.98 -3.64
C HIS A 62 -3.11 13.13 -2.39
N ILE A 63 -3.16 13.76 -1.23
CA ILE A 63 -3.36 13.10 0.06
C ILE A 63 -4.84 13.17 0.44
N ILE A 64 -5.41 12.04 0.84
CA ILE A 64 -6.82 11.91 1.24
C ILE A 64 -6.88 11.90 2.76
N GLY A 65 -7.58 12.86 3.36
CA GLY A 65 -7.66 13.05 4.81
C GLY A 65 -8.09 11.79 5.57
N GLU A 66 -9.16 11.13 5.12
CA GLU A 66 -9.63 9.90 5.75
C GLU A 66 -8.63 8.75 5.67
N ARG A 67 -7.88 8.60 4.56
CA ARG A 67 -6.81 7.58 4.45
C ARG A 67 -5.64 7.90 5.39
N LEU A 68 -5.29 9.17 5.53
CA LEU A 68 -4.25 9.62 6.45
C LEU A 68 -4.62 9.35 7.92
N ILE A 69 -5.86 9.66 8.31
CA ILE A 69 -6.40 9.40 9.65
C ILE A 69 -6.43 7.88 9.90
N ALA A 70 -6.96 7.11 8.95
CA ALA A 70 -7.03 5.66 9.04
C ALA A 70 -5.64 5.03 9.24
N TYR A 71 -4.65 5.48 8.45
CA TYR A 71 -3.25 5.04 8.58
C TYR A 71 -2.67 5.32 9.97
N LYS A 72 -2.89 6.53 10.52
CA LYS A 72 -2.38 6.90 11.86
C LYS A 72 -2.87 5.97 12.97
N TYR A 73 -4.12 5.51 12.87
CA TYR A 73 -4.73 4.62 13.87
C TYR A 73 -4.64 3.14 13.52
N GLY A 74 -3.92 2.77 12.45
CA GLY A 74 -3.83 1.38 11.99
C GLY A 74 -5.16 0.81 11.49
N LYS A 75 -6.07 1.67 11.01
CA LYS A 75 -7.31 1.27 10.36
C LYS A 75 -7.06 1.12 8.86
N THR A 76 -7.25 -0.08 8.34
CA THR A 76 -7.12 -0.38 6.90
C THR A 76 -8.43 -0.05 6.19
N SER A 77 -8.38 0.49 4.96
CA SER A 77 -9.61 0.74 4.20
C SER A 77 -10.24 -0.58 3.75
N GLU A 78 -11.57 -0.61 3.63
CA GLU A 78 -12.30 -1.80 3.19
C GLU A 78 -11.79 -2.36 1.85
N VAL A 79 -11.47 -1.48 0.90
CA VAL A 79 -10.89 -1.87 -0.40
C VAL A 79 -9.53 -2.57 -0.23
N GLN A 80 -8.70 -2.11 0.70
CA GLN A 80 -7.42 -2.77 1.00
C GLN A 80 -7.64 -4.12 1.68
N VAL A 81 -8.62 -4.23 2.57
CA VAL A 81 -9.01 -5.52 3.17
C VAL A 81 -9.46 -6.50 2.10
N GLN A 82 -10.34 -6.08 1.18
CA GLN A 82 -10.81 -6.90 0.07
C GLN A 82 -9.67 -7.37 -0.86
N ASN A 83 -8.70 -6.49 -1.14
CA ASN A 83 -7.54 -6.86 -1.94
C ASN A 83 -6.67 -7.91 -1.22
N ILE A 84 -6.47 -7.77 0.09
CA ILE A 84 -5.75 -8.75 0.90
C ILE A 84 -6.50 -10.09 0.88
N GLU A 85 -7.82 -10.09 1.09
CA GLU A 85 -8.66 -11.29 1.03
C GLU A 85 -8.55 -11.99 -0.33
N LYS A 86 -8.60 -11.22 -1.43
CA LYS A 86 -8.45 -11.77 -2.79
C LYS A 86 -7.08 -12.41 -2.99
N SER A 87 -6.00 -11.73 -2.58
CA SER A 87 -4.65 -12.29 -2.66
C SER A 87 -4.49 -13.56 -1.83
N LEU A 88 -5.06 -13.61 -0.62
CA LEU A 88 -5.05 -14.81 0.22
C LEU A 88 -5.80 -15.98 -0.43
N ASN A 89 -6.95 -15.73 -1.05
CA ASN A 89 -7.69 -16.76 -1.78
C ASN A 89 -6.86 -17.32 -2.95
N THR A 90 -6.20 -16.46 -3.72
CA THR A 90 -5.31 -16.91 -4.80
C THR A 90 -4.14 -17.75 -4.29
N ILE A 91 -3.53 -17.38 -3.15
CA ILE A 91 -2.48 -18.19 -2.53
C ILE A 91 -3.02 -19.57 -2.15
N ILE A 92 -4.20 -19.64 -1.52
CA ILE A 92 -4.82 -20.91 -1.13
C ILE A 92 -5.07 -21.81 -2.35
N GLU A 93 -5.60 -21.25 -3.43
CA GLU A 93 -5.84 -21.98 -4.68
C GLU A 93 -4.53 -22.59 -5.23
N GLN A 94 -3.44 -21.81 -5.26
CA GLN A 94 -2.14 -22.30 -5.70
C GLN A 94 -1.57 -23.39 -4.78
N PHE A 95 -1.77 -23.28 -3.47
CA PHE A 95 -1.34 -24.31 -2.51
C PHE A 95 -2.09 -25.63 -2.69
N GLU A 96 -3.40 -25.58 -2.98
CA GLU A 96 -4.19 -26.79 -3.27
C GLU A 96 -3.78 -27.43 -4.60
N GLU A 97 -3.42 -26.64 -5.60
CA GLU A 97 -2.86 -27.16 -6.86
C GLU A 97 -1.51 -27.85 -6.63
N MET A 98 -0.58 -27.19 -5.94
CA MET A 98 0.72 -27.78 -5.56
C MET A 98 0.57 -29.09 -4.78
N LYS A 99 -0.40 -29.17 -3.87
CA LYS A 99 -0.67 -30.38 -3.10
C LYS A 99 -1.14 -31.53 -4.00
N LYS A 100 -2.01 -31.26 -4.98
CA LYS A 100 -2.46 -32.27 -5.94
C LYS A 100 -1.31 -32.78 -6.80
N ASP A 101 -0.48 -31.88 -7.30
CA ASP A 101 0.71 -32.23 -8.09
C ASP A 101 1.66 -33.11 -7.29
N LEU A 102 1.90 -32.77 -6.02
CA LEU A 102 2.75 -33.56 -5.14
C LEU A 102 2.19 -34.96 -4.91
N VAL A 103 0.88 -35.07 -4.64
CA VAL A 103 0.22 -36.38 -4.46
C VAL A 103 0.31 -37.22 -5.73
N PHE A 104 0.10 -36.61 -6.90
CA PHE A 104 0.22 -37.28 -8.19
C PHE A 104 1.63 -37.86 -8.40
N LEU A 105 2.67 -37.04 -8.19
CA LEU A 105 4.07 -37.48 -8.32
C LEU A 105 4.41 -38.60 -7.33
N LEU A 106 3.89 -38.55 -6.11
CA LEU A 106 4.11 -39.59 -5.12
C LEU A 106 3.43 -40.92 -5.53
N SER A 107 2.21 -40.86 -6.07
CA SER A 107 1.52 -42.06 -6.57
C SER A 107 2.21 -42.71 -7.77
N GLU A 108 2.73 -41.93 -8.73
CA GLU A 108 3.48 -42.51 -9.87
C GLU A 108 4.77 -43.21 -9.43
N ASN A 109 5.44 -42.70 -8.39
CA ASN A 109 6.66 -43.32 -7.86
C ASN A 109 6.38 -44.65 -7.13
N GLU A 110 5.22 -44.80 -6.49
CA GLU A 110 4.81 -46.07 -5.86
C GLU A 110 4.50 -47.16 -6.91
N ASP A 111 3.91 -46.79 -8.05
CA ASP A 111 3.57 -47.71 -9.13
C ASP A 111 4.80 -48.20 -9.93
N GLN A 112 5.90 -47.44 -9.96
CA GLN A 112 7.16 -47.84 -10.62
C GLN A 112 8.04 -48.78 -9.77
N GLN A 113 7.76 -48.91 -8.48
CA GLN A 113 8.55 -49.74 -7.56
C GLN A 113 7.94 -51.13 -7.28
N ASN A 114 6.73 -51.41 -7.78
CA ASN A 114 6.06 -52.71 -7.73
C ASN A 114 6.11 -53.44 -9.09
#